data_AF-A0A6G1LM58-F1
#
_entry.id   AF-A0A6G1LM58-F1
#
_cell.length_a   1.000
_cell.length_b   1.000
_cell.length_c   1.000
_cell.angle_alpha   90.00
_cell.angle_beta   90.00
_cell.angle_gamma   90.00
#
_symmetry.space_group_name_H-M   'P 1'
#
loop_
_entity.id
_entity.type
_entity.pdbx_description
1 polymer ?
#
loop_
_entity_poly.entity_id
_entity_poly.type
_entity_poly.pdbx_seq_one_letter_code
_entity_poly.pdbx_strand_id
1 'polypeptide(L)'
;MARLPVDDPDTQTVDGWVWVASAKIRRSPLKQEGKTDTNAFREGGFELLAVYDSKKARFENDNPNKPPGTITRYLRPYREQLEDGLHALAVKTGTTCGKWMIFPKIDKLPRTWRLVAKATAQGRLGHTSKCATYDPNDTKDERVICVYTYDFTDTTDVRKVLDGLAELGLVDGHFGIYYKCDAYTYLGIKSNNPYKLRASMYSSKELLGGNARAKQEGPIVRATPANNGDAWEF
;
A
#
# COMPACT_ATOMS: atom_id res chain seq x y z
N MET A 1 1.73 -7.02 -29.06
CA MET A 1 2.10 -6.19 -27.88
C MET A 1 3.43 -5.48 -28.16
N ALA A 2 3.53 -4.72 -29.24
CA ALA A 2 4.67 -3.83 -29.49
C ALA A 2 4.10 -2.47 -29.85
N ARG A 3 3.54 -1.79 -28.85
CA ARG A 3 3.18 -0.37 -29.00
C ARG A 3 3.98 0.55 -28.08
N LEU A 4 4.52 0.05 -26.96
CA LEU A 4 5.47 0.77 -26.08
C LEU A 4 6.27 -0.27 -25.24
N PRO A 5 7.59 -0.46 -25.43
CA PRO A 5 8.40 -1.30 -24.56
C PRO A 5 8.70 -0.55 -23.24
N VAL A 6 8.44 -1.17 -22.09
CA VAL A 6 8.55 -0.48 -20.78
C VAL A 6 9.97 -0.10 -20.37
N ASP A 7 10.95 -0.69 -21.04
CA ASP A 7 12.39 -0.52 -20.87
C ASP A 7 13.03 0.37 -21.95
N ASP A 8 12.24 0.87 -22.89
CA ASP A 8 12.72 1.71 -23.99
C ASP A 8 12.82 3.19 -23.54
N PRO A 9 13.98 3.85 -23.71
CA PRO A 9 14.13 5.28 -23.45
C PRO A 9 13.07 6.17 -24.13
N ASP A 10 12.54 5.78 -25.28
CA ASP A 10 11.51 6.53 -26.01
C ASP A 10 10.16 6.56 -25.27
N THR A 11 9.97 5.67 -24.29
CA THR A 11 8.80 5.71 -23.38
C THR A 11 8.89 6.78 -22.28
N GLN A 12 9.96 7.59 -22.25
CA GLN A 12 10.02 8.78 -21.40
C GLN A 12 8.88 9.79 -21.72
N THR A 13 8.33 9.72 -22.93
CA THR A 13 7.25 10.61 -23.43
C THR A 13 5.85 10.31 -22.85
N VAL A 14 5.65 9.17 -22.17
CA VAL A 14 4.36 8.76 -21.58
C VAL A 14 4.34 8.91 -20.05
N ASP A 15 4.43 10.14 -19.54
CA ASP A 15 4.26 10.52 -18.11
C ASP A 15 4.91 9.59 -17.05
N GLY A 16 5.92 8.79 -17.43
CA GLY A 16 6.54 7.76 -16.61
C GLY A 16 5.75 6.45 -16.41
N TRP A 17 4.62 6.22 -17.08
CA TRP A 17 3.74 5.05 -16.83
C TRP A 17 3.11 4.44 -18.08
N VAL A 18 3.11 3.11 -18.15
CA VAL A 18 2.24 2.33 -19.06
C VAL A 18 1.11 1.67 -18.28
N TRP A 19 -0.11 1.75 -18.80
CA TRP A 19 -1.33 1.27 -18.14
C TRP A 19 -2.04 0.20 -18.95
N VAL A 20 -2.68 -0.74 -18.25
CA VAL A 20 -3.64 -1.70 -18.82
C VAL A 20 -4.85 -1.79 -17.91
N ALA A 21 -6.04 -1.65 -18.50
CA ALA A 21 -7.31 -1.84 -17.81
C ALA A 21 -8.00 -3.13 -18.29
N SER A 22 -8.81 -3.72 -17.40
CA SER A 22 -9.66 -4.86 -17.73
C SER A 22 -11.04 -4.40 -18.18
N ALA A 23 -11.41 -4.70 -19.43
CA ALA A 23 -12.78 -4.47 -19.92
C ALA A 23 -13.81 -5.44 -19.29
N LYS A 24 -13.33 -6.51 -18.64
CA LYS A 24 -14.17 -7.58 -18.08
C LYS A 24 -14.57 -7.34 -16.62
N ILE A 25 -13.81 -6.53 -15.89
CA ILE A 25 -14.07 -6.25 -14.48
C ILE A 25 -14.86 -4.95 -14.40
N ARG A 26 -16.19 -5.08 -14.29
CA ARG A 26 -17.06 -3.94 -13.98
C ARG A 26 -16.99 -3.67 -12.48
N ARG A 27 -16.78 -2.41 -12.09
CA ARG A 27 -16.97 -1.96 -10.70
C ARG A 27 -18.44 -2.22 -10.34
N SER A 28 -18.70 -2.93 -9.24
CA SER A 28 -20.07 -3.22 -8.81
C SER A 28 -20.89 -1.93 -8.71
N PRO A 29 -22.15 -1.89 -9.21
CA PRO A 29 -23.05 -0.75 -9.04
C PRO A 29 -23.25 -0.35 -7.57
N LEU A 30 -23.23 -1.32 -6.64
CA LEU A 30 -23.31 -1.05 -5.20
C LEU A 30 -22.09 -0.26 -4.67
N LYS A 31 -20.94 -0.33 -5.35
CA LYS A 31 -19.75 0.50 -5.07
C LYS A 31 -19.72 1.80 -5.91
N GLN A 32 -20.76 2.11 -6.69
CA GLN A 32 -20.90 3.38 -7.44
C GLN A 32 -21.52 4.52 -6.62
N GLU A 33 -22.22 4.22 -5.53
CA GLU A 33 -23.05 5.22 -4.83
C GLU A 33 -22.25 6.25 -4.01
N GLY A 34 -20.99 5.97 -3.67
CA GLY A 34 -20.09 6.94 -3.05
C GLY A 34 -19.15 7.57 -4.08
N LYS A 35 -19.35 8.85 -4.44
CA LYS A 35 -18.34 9.61 -5.17
C LYS A 35 -17.08 9.68 -4.29
N THR A 36 -15.95 9.14 -4.76
CA THR A 36 -14.66 9.28 -4.09
C THR A 36 -14.33 10.77 -3.92
N ASP A 37 -14.16 11.21 -2.68
CA ASP A 37 -13.77 12.58 -2.33
C ASP A 37 -12.32 12.61 -1.82
N THR A 38 -11.39 12.61 -2.77
CA THR A 38 -9.95 12.64 -2.46
C THR A 38 -9.51 13.96 -1.82
N ASN A 39 -10.23 15.07 -2.05
CA ASN A 39 -9.88 16.35 -1.45
C ASN A 39 -10.24 16.35 0.05
N ALA A 40 -11.47 15.96 0.39
CA ALA A 40 -11.87 15.81 1.78
C ALA A 40 -10.98 14.81 2.53
N PHE A 41 -10.57 13.71 1.87
CA PHE A 41 -9.61 12.78 2.45
C PHE A 41 -8.25 13.44 2.74
N ARG A 42 -7.71 14.20 1.78
CA ARG A 42 -6.40 14.85 1.93
C ARG A 42 -6.44 15.88 3.06
N GLU A 43 -7.45 16.73 3.08
CA GLU A 43 -7.63 17.77 4.11
C GLU A 43 -7.71 17.14 5.51
N GLY A 44 -8.67 16.25 5.74
CA GLY A 44 -8.80 15.58 7.04
C GLY A 44 -7.60 14.68 7.39
N GLY A 45 -6.94 14.11 6.38
CA GLY A 45 -5.73 13.32 6.56
C GLY A 45 -4.56 14.16 7.05
N PHE A 46 -4.33 15.34 6.48
CA PHE A 46 -3.30 16.27 6.97
C PHE A 46 -3.63 16.84 8.35
N GLU A 47 -4.91 17.07 8.67
CA GLU A 47 -5.33 17.44 10.03
C GLU A 47 -4.97 16.35 11.06
N LEU A 48 -5.26 15.08 10.76
CA LEU A 48 -4.87 13.96 11.64
C LEU A 48 -3.35 13.88 11.85
N LEU A 49 -2.57 14.10 10.78
CA LEU A 49 -1.10 14.15 10.87
C LEU A 49 -0.63 15.32 11.74
N ALA A 50 -1.20 16.51 11.57
CA ALA A 50 -0.87 17.69 12.35
C ALA A 50 -1.19 17.53 13.85
N VAL A 51 -2.30 16.86 14.17
CA VAL A 51 -2.66 16.49 15.56
C VAL A 51 -1.61 15.57 16.17
N TYR A 52 -1.16 14.55 15.42
CA TYR A 52 -0.09 13.65 15.87
C TYR A 52 1.22 14.41 16.08
N ASP A 53 1.61 15.26 15.13
CA ASP A 53 2.85 16.04 15.21
C ASP A 53 2.86 16.99 16.41
N SER A 54 1.75 17.68 16.66
CA SER A 54 1.60 18.56 17.83
C SER A 54 1.78 17.77 19.14
N LYS A 55 1.25 16.55 19.20
CA LYS A 55 1.37 15.68 20.37
C LYS A 55 2.79 15.15 20.56
N LYS A 56 3.43 14.77 19.46
CA LYS A 56 4.84 14.36 19.45
C LYS A 56 5.75 15.50 19.93
N ALA A 57 5.60 16.69 19.34
CA ALA A 57 6.40 17.86 19.71
C ALA A 57 6.22 18.25 21.18
N ARG A 58 4.98 18.24 21.68
CA ARG A 58 4.71 18.47 23.11
C ARG A 58 5.45 17.46 23.99
N PHE A 59 5.36 16.17 23.67
CA PHE A 59 6.03 15.14 24.46
C PHE A 59 7.56 15.29 24.44
N GLU A 60 8.14 15.57 23.27
CA GLU A 60 9.58 15.81 23.12
C GLU A 60 10.05 17.03 23.93
N ASN A 61 9.27 18.13 23.90
CA ASN A 61 9.55 19.35 24.66
C ASN A 61 9.43 19.13 26.18
N ASP A 62 8.42 18.39 26.62
CA ASP A 62 8.22 18.06 28.04
C ASP A 62 9.28 17.07 28.56
N ASN A 63 10.03 16.41 27.66
CA ASN A 63 10.95 15.32 27.98
C ASN A 63 12.30 15.40 27.22
N PRO A 64 13.07 16.50 27.34
CA PRO A 64 14.23 16.77 26.49
C PRO A 64 15.37 15.74 26.63
N ASN A 65 15.46 15.05 27.78
CA ASN A 65 16.52 14.09 28.08
C ASN A 65 16.11 12.63 27.86
N LYS A 66 14.88 12.34 27.39
CA LYS A 66 14.43 10.96 27.20
C LYS A 66 15.06 10.36 25.93
N PRO A 67 15.54 9.10 25.98
CA PRO A 67 16.06 8.43 24.78
C PRO A 67 14.99 8.29 23.68
N PRO A 68 15.38 8.30 22.38
CA PRO A 68 14.45 8.17 21.25
C PRO A 68 13.56 6.92 21.30
N GLY A 69 14.08 5.81 21.83
CA GLY A 69 13.33 4.56 22.00
C GLY A 69 12.16 4.70 22.99
N THR A 70 12.36 5.47 24.07
CA THR A 70 11.32 5.76 25.06
C THR A 70 10.22 6.63 24.47
N ILE A 71 10.59 7.68 23.74
CA ILE A 71 9.65 8.54 23.01
C ILE A 71 8.84 7.71 22.00
N THR A 72 9.52 6.84 21.24
CA THR A 72 8.88 5.96 20.26
C THR A 72 7.85 5.01 20.90
N ARG A 73 8.18 4.45 22.06
CA ARG A 73 7.28 3.55 22.80
C ARG A 73 6.07 4.30 23.36
N TYR A 74 6.28 5.48 23.93
CA TYR A 74 5.21 6.35 24.43
C TYR A 74 4.24 6.77 23.31
N LEU A 75 4.76 7.08 22.12
CA LEU A 75 3.95 7.51 20.98
C LEU A 75 3.20 6.37 20.27
N ARG A 76 3.41 5.11 20.67
CA ARG A 76 2.79 3.94 20.05
C ARG A 76 1.25 4.01 20.01
N PRO A 77 0.52 4.19 21.12
CA PRO A 77 -0.95 4.26 21.08
C PRO A 77 -1.47 5.40 20.19
N TYR A 78 -0.78 6.54 20.15
CA TYR A 78 -1.17 7.65 19.28
C TYR A 78 -0.89 7.38 17.81
N ARG A 79 0.15 6.60 17.51
CA ARG A 79 0.42 6.12 16.15
C ARG A 79 -0.63 5.13 15.68
N GLU A 80 -1.06 4.22 16.57
CA GLU A 80 -2.15 3.27 16.29
C GLU A 80 -3.47 4.03 16.06
N GLN A 81 -3.79 5.03 16.88
CA GLN A 81 -4.95 5.91 16.67
C GLN A 81 -4.88 6.70 15.35
N LEU A 82 -3.70 7.21 14.99
CA LEU A 82 -3.50 7.88 13.71
C LEU A 82 -3.74 6.91 12.54
N GLU A 83 -3.18 5.70 12.60
CA GLU A 83 -3.38 4.66 11.58
C GLU A 83 -4.87 4.32 11.41
N ASP A 84 -5.58 4.06 12.51
CA ASP A 84 -7.00 3.76 12.50
C ASP A 84 -7.84 4.94 11.97
N GLY A 85 -7.52 6.16 12.39
CA GLY A 85 -8.18 7.38 11.93
C GLY A 85 -8.02 7.61 10.43
N LEU A 86 -6.82 7.40 9.89
CA LEU A 86 -6.55 7.50 8.45
C LEU A 86 -7.34 6.45 7.65
N HIS A 87 -7.42 5.21 8.14
CA HIS A 87 -8.20 4.17 7.48
C HIS A 87 -9.70 4.45 7.53
N ALA A 88 -10.23 4.86 8.69
CA ALA A 88 -11.63 5.22 8.84
C ALA A 88 -12.01 6.40 7.95
N LEU A 89 -11.16 7.42 7.86
CA LEU A 89 -11.35 8.56 6.97
C LEU A 89 -11.33 8.14 5.49
N ALA A 90 -10.42 7.25 5.11
CA ALA A 90 -10.36 6.72 3.75
C ALA A 90 -11.65 5.97 3.37
N VAL A 91 -12.21 5.16 4.29
CA VAL A 91 -13.51 4.51 4.09
C VAL A 91 -14.63 5.53 3.97
N LYS A 92 -14.72 6.48 4.91
CA LYS A 92 -15.75 7.53 4.94
C LYS A 92 -15.80 8.37 3.66
N THR A 93 -14.64 8.64 3.07
CA THR A 93 -14.49 9.48 1.87
C THR A 93 -14.48 8.68 0.56
N GLY A 94 -14.60 7.35 0.62
CA GLY A 94 -14.50 6.48 -0.56
C GLY A 94 -13.11 6.43 -1.21
N THR A 95 -12.06 6.81 -0.48
CA THR A 95 -10.64 6.75 -0.91
C THR A 95 -10.05 5.36 -0.60
N THR A 96 -10.77 4.31 -0.97
CA THR A 96 -10.49 2.92 -0.57
C THR A 96 -9.65 2.13 -1.55
N CYS A 97 -9.33 2.68 -2.72
CA CYS A 97 -8.48 2.00 -3.70
C CYS A 97 -7.10 1.65 -3.11
N GLY A 98 -6.51 0.56 -3.59
CA GLY A 98 -5.16 0.18 -3.21
C GLY A 98 -4.51 -0.72 -4.26
N LYS A 99 -3.24 -1.06 -4.03
CA LYS A 99 -2.42 -1.75 -5.02
C LYS A 99 -1.44 -2.73 -4.41
N TRP A 100 -1.32 -3.90 -5.02
CA TRP A 100 -0.14 -4.77 -4.88
C TRP A 100 1.02 -4.16 -5.66
N MET A 101 2.21 -4.09 -5.05
CA MET A 101 3.42 -3.56 -5.65
C MET A 101 4.45 -4.67 -5.84
N ILE A 102 4.94 -4.81 -7.07
CA ILE A 102 5.95 -5.79 -7.49
C ILE A 102 7.14 -4.99 -8.03
N PHE A 103 8.36 -5.38 -7.66
CA PHE A 103 9.59 -4.68 -8.05
C PHE A 103 10.52 -5.64 -8.80
N PRO A 104 10.20 -6.03 -10.04
CA PRO A 104 11.14 -6.80 -10.85
C PRO A 104 12.37 -5.96 -11.17
N LYS A 105 13.53 -6.64 -11.24
CA LYS A 105 14.74 -6.08 -11.83
C LYS A 105 14.51 -5.69 -13.29
N ILE A 106 15.25 -4.71 -13.79
CA ILE A 106 15.11 -4.16 -15.15
C ILE A 106 15.18 -5.28 -16.22
N ASP A 107 16.08 -6.25 -16.09
CA ASP A 107 16.22 -7.38 -17.01
C ASP A 107 14.97 -8.30 -17.06
N LYS A 108 14.20 -8.35 -15.96
CA LYS A 108 12.96 -9.14 -15.83
C LYS A 108 11.70 -8.32 -16.07
N LEU A 109 11.81 -6.99 -16.15
CA LEU A 109 10.68 -6.07 -16.23
C LEU A 109 9.78 -6.34 -17.44
N PRO A 110 10.28 -6.49 -18.69
CA PRO A 110 9.41 -6.71 -19.86
C PRO A 110 8.60 -8.00 -19.76
N ARG A 111 9.22 -9.09 -19.29
CA ARG A 111 8.54 -10.38 -19.08
C ARG A 111 7.48 -10.26 -18.00
N THR A 112 7.82 -9.66 -16.86
CA THR A 112 6.91 -9.49 -15.72
C THR A 112 5.71 -8.65 -16.10
N TRP A 113 5.95 -7.51 -16.77
CA TRP A 113 4.89 -6.64 -17.26
C TRP A 113 3.96 -7.34 -18.24
N ARG A 114 4.50 -8.10 -19.21
CA ARG A 114 3.68 -8.85 -20.17
C ARG A 114 2.73 -9.84 -19.48
N LEU A 115 3.19 -10.52 -18.43
CA LEU A 115 2.36 -11.44 -17.64
C LEU A 115 1.23 -10.70 -16.92
N VAL A 116 1.57 -9.62 -16.22
CA VAL A 116 0.60 -8.79 -15.48
C VAL A 116 -0.41 -8.15 -16.44
N ALA A 117 0.05 -7.46 -17.48
CA ALA A 117 -0.79 -6.82 -18.49
C ALA A 117 -1.79 -7.80 -19.12
N LYS A 118 -1.32 -8.98 -19.54
CA LYS A 118 -2.19 -10.01 -20.12
C LYS A 118 -3.24 -10.50 -19.11
N ALA A 119 -2.83 -10.76 -17.87
CA ALA A 119 -3.72 -11.22 -16.82
C ALA A 119 -4.76 -10.18 -16.40
N THR A 120 -4.38 -8.91 -16.30
CA THR A 120 -5.29 -7.77 -16.09
C THR A 120 -6.31 -7.67 -17.22
N ALA A 121 -5.87 -7.63 -18.48
CA ALA A 121 -6.77 -7.54 -19.64
C ALA A 121 -7.76 -8.72 -19.71
N GLN A 122 -7.35 -9.90 -19.24
CA GLN A 122 -8.19 -11.10 -19.15
C GLN A 122 -9.15 -11.11 -17.95
N GLY A 123 -9.04 -10.15 -17.02
CA GLY A 123 -9.86 -10.06 -15.81
C GLY A 123 -9.46 -11.05 -14.71
N ARG A 124 -8.24 -11.59 -14.77
CA ARG A 124 -7.71 -12.54 -13.76
C ARG A 124 -7.05 -11.85 -12.57
N LEU A 125 -6.63 -10.61 -12.75
CA LEU A 125 -6.09 -9.75 -11.69
C LEU A 125 -7.12 -8.66 -11.34
N GLY A 126 -6.66 -7.58 -10.71
CA GLY A 126 -7.47 -6.40 -10.45
C GLY A 126 -7.88 -5.64 -11.71
N HIS A 127 -8.66 -4.58 -11.53
CA HIS A 127 -9.30 -3.83 -12.62
C HIS A 127 -8.30 -3.08 -13.51
N THR A 128 -7.17 -2.64 -12.94
CA THR A 128 -6.14 -1.89 -13.64
C THR A 128 -4.77 -2.31 -13.14
N SER A 129 -3.78 -2.29 -14.03
CA SER A 129 -2.36 -2.37 -13.66
C SER A 129 -1.57 -1.29 -14.37
N LYS A 130 -0.44 -0.92 -13.76
CA LYS A 130 0.51 0.02 -14.35
C LYS A 130 1.95 -0.39 -14.09
N CYS A 131 2.83 -0.03 -15.01
CA CYS A 131 4.26 -0.23 -14.92
C CYS A 131 4.96 1.13 -15.01
N ALA A 132 5.89 1.39 -14.09
CA ALA A 132 6.81 2.51 -14.25
C ALA A 132 7.70 2.24 -15.47
N THR A 133 7.88 3.25 -16.31
CA THR A 133 8.75 3.17 -17.50
C THR A 133 10.20 3.51 -17.16
N TYR A 134 11.06 3.51 -18.18
CA TYR A 134 12.39 4.06 -18.07
C TYR A 134 12.37 5.51 -17.56
N ASP A 135 13.23 5.79 -16.59
CA ASP A 135 13.50 7.13 -16.05
C ASP A 135 15.02 7.23 -15.89
N PRO A 136 15.70 8.14 -16.61
CA PRO A 136 17.16 8.30 -16.53
C PRO A 136 17.64 8.82 -15.17
N ASN A 137 16.75 9.40 -14.36
CA ASN A 137 17.08 9.90 -13.03
C ASN A 137 16.88 8.84 -11.93
N ASP A 138 16.18 7.72 -12.23
CA ASP A 138 16.02 6.62 -11.27
C ASP A 138 17.14 5.60 -11.42
N THR A 139 18.11 5.69 -10.52
CA THR A 139 19.30 4.83 -10.46
C THR A 139 19.04 3.42 -9.92
N LYS A 140 17.81 3.08 -9.54
CA LYS A 140 17.48 1.73 -9.04
C LYS A 140 17.53 0.70 -10.16
N ASP A 141 17.96 -0.53 -9.81
CA ASP A 141 18.02 -1.68 -10.72
C ASP A 141 16.65 -2.38 -10.90
N GLU A 142 15.57 -1.76 -10.41
CA GLU A 142 14.20 -2.27 -10.44
C GLU A 142 13.21 -1.17 -10.88
N ARG A 143 12.03 -1.59 -11.34
CA ARG A 143 10.89 -0.70 -11.61
C ARG A 143 9.64 -1.27 -10.98
N VAL A 144 8.73 -0.40 -10.55
CA VAL A 144 7.50 -0.85 -9.89
C VAL A 144 6.40 -1.20 -10.91
N ILE A 145 5.75 -2.34 -10.67
CA ILE A 145 4.47 -2.70 -11.27
C ILE A 145 3.42 -2.69 -10.17
N CYS A 146 2.32 -1.99 -10.41
CA CYS A 146 1.19 -1.91 -9.51
C CYS A 146 -0.03 -2.63 -10.09
N VAL A 147 -0.72 -3.42 -9.27
CA VAL A 147 -1.99 -4.08 -9.63
C VAL A 147 -3.06 -3.65 -8.64
N TYR A 148 -4.11 -3.00 -9.13
CA TYR A 148 -5.07 -2.28 -8.31
C TYR A 148 -6.31 -3.09 -7.97
N THR A 149 -6.77 -2.98 -6.72
CA THR A 149 -8.13 -3.38 -6.31
C THR A 149 -8.95 -2.14 -6.00
N TYR A 150 -10.28 -2.28 -6.01
CA TYR A 150 -11.17 -1.13 -5.80
C TYR A 150 -11.23 -0.68 -4.34
N ASP A 151 -11.00 -1.59 -3.41
CA ASP A 151 -11.27 -1.40 -1.99
C ASP A 151 -10.32 -2.24 -1.15
N PHE A 152 -9.51 -1.59 -0.31
CA PHE A 152 -8.58 -2.28 0.57
C PHE A 152 -9.28 -3.00 1.73
N THR A 153 -10.54 -2.67 2.04
CA THR A 153 -11.32 -3.36 3.10
C THR A 153 -11.92 -4.67 2.61
N ASP A 154 -12.04 -4.84 1.28
CA ASP A 154 -12.47 -6.07 0.62
C ASP A 154 -11.30 -7.05 0.56
N THR A 155 -10.98 -7.63 1.72
CA THR A 155 -9.83 -8.54 1.87
C THR A 155 -9.94 -9.78 0.97
N THR A 156 -11.16 -10.18 0.59
CA THR A 156 -11.40 -11.25 -0.39
C THR A 156 -10.92 -10.86 -1.79
N ASP A 157 -11.26 -9.66 -2.28
CA ASP A 157 -10.76 -9.17 -3.57
C ASP A 157 -9.23 -8.94 -3.54
N VAL A 158 -8.72 -8.36 -2.44
CA VAL A 158 -7.27 -8.19 -2.22
C VAL A 158 -6.53 -9.52 -2.29
N ARG A 159 -7.07 -10.57 -1.64
CA ARG A 159 -6.50 -11.92 -1.64
C ARG A 159 -6.62 -12.59 -3.02
N LYS A 160 -7.76 -12.48 -3.68
CA LYS A 160 -7.96 -13.02 -5.04
C LYS A 160 -6.93 -12.49 -6.03
N VAL A 161 -6.64 -11.18 -5.97
CA VAL A 161 -5.60 -10.58 -6.82
C VAL A 161 -4.21 -11.10 -6.45
N LEU A 162 -3.92 -11.29 -5.15
CA LEU A 162 -2.67 -11.89 -4.71
C LEU A 162 -2.51 -13.33 -5.22
N ASP A 163 -3.56 -14.14 -5.17
CA ASP A 163 -3.54 -15.52 -5.69
C ASP A 163 -3.27 -15.55 -7.19
N GLY A 164 -3.92 -14.67 -7.96
CA GLY A 164 -3.64 -14.54 -9.38
C GLY A 164 -2.19 -14.11 -9.67
N LEU A 165 -1.57 -13.31 -8.81
CA LEU A 165 -0.14 -12.98 -8.91
C LEU A 165 0.76 -14.16 -8.55
N ALA A 166 0.38 -14.96 -7.55
CA ALA A 166 1.11 -16.15 -7.14
C ALA A 166 1.05 -17.24 -8.22
N GLU A 167 -0.10 -17.48 -8.85
CA GLU A 167 -0.27 -18.39 -9.99
C GLU A 167 0.61 -18.02 -11.19
N LEU A 168 0.91 -16.72 -11.36
CA LEU A 168 1.83 -16.23 -12.39
C LEU A 168 3.31 -16.39 -12.01
N GLY A 169 3.61 -16.90 -10.81
CA GLY A 169 4.96 -17.03 -10.27
C GLY A 169 5.60 -15.68 -9.89
N LEU A 170 4.79 -14.66 -9.59
CA LEU A 170 5.25 -13.29 -9.30
C LEU A 170 5.33 -12.96 -7.81
N VAL A 171 5.05 -13.93 -6.95
CA VAL A 171 5.15 -13.80 -5.50
C VAL A 171 6.24 -14.75 -5.03
N ASP A 172 7.42 -14.19 -4.72
CA ASP A 172 8.52 -14.96 -4.13
C ASP A 172 8.28 -15.14 -2.62
N GLY A 173 8.44 -16.37 -2.13
CA GLY A 173 8.35 -16.71 -0.71
C GLY A 173 9.45 -16.05 0.14
N HIS A 174 10.60 -15.69 -0.46
CA HIS A 174 11.73 -15.12 0.27
C HIS A 174 11.52 -13.65 0.67
N PHE A 175 11.12 -12.78 -0.26
CA PHE A 175 11.01 -11.33 0.01
C PHE A 175 9.57 -10.84 0.16
N GLY A 176 8.58 -11.57 -0.38
CA GLY A 176 7.18 -11.17 -0.37
C GLY A 176 6.89 -9.87 -1.13
N ILE A 177 5.62 -9.64 -1.46
CA ILE A 177 5.15 -8.38 -2.04
C ILE A 177 4.26 -7.64 -1.06
N TYR A 178 4.07 -6.34 -1.26
CA TYR A 178 3.34 -5.48 -0.33
C TYR A 178 2.13 -4.84 -0.98
N TYR A 179 1.06 -4.74 -0.22
CA TYR A 179 -0.16 -4.05 -0.61
C TYR A 179 -0.22 -2.68 0.08
N LYS A 180 -0.46 -1.61 -0.68
CA LYS A 180 -0.54 -0.23 -0.19
C LYS A 180 -1.82 0.46 -0.66
N CYS A 181 -2.57 1.05 0.27
CA CYS A 181 -3.73 1.88 -0.05
C CYS A 181 -3.32 3.20 -0.72
N ASP A 182 -4.20 3.73 -1.56
CA ASP A 182 -4.01 5.03 -2.22
C ASP A 182 -4.08 6.19 -1.23
N ALA A 183 -4.87 6.05 -0.16
CA ALA A 183 -4.90 6.95 0.98
C ALA A 183 -3.48 7.35 1.47
N TYR A 184 -2.62 6.36 1.74
CA TYR A 184 -1.22 6.63 2.14
C TYR A 184 -0.39 7.25 1.02
N THR A 185 -0.73 7.01 -0.25
CA THR A 185 -0.04 7.64 -1.38
C THR A 185 -0.39 9.14 -1.47
N TYR A 186 -1.66 9.50 -1.28
CA TYR A 186 -2.11 10.90 -1.29
C TYR A 186 -1.53 11.75 -0.16
N LEU A 187 -1.23 11.13 0.99
CA LEU A 187 -0.57 11.78 2.13
C LEU A 187 0.96 11.69 2.11
N GLY A 188 1.56 11.09 1.06
CA GLY A 188 3.01 10.96 0.95
C GLY A 188 3.65 9.99 1.96
N ILE A 189 2.88 9.11 2.59
CA ILE A 189 3.39 8.12 3.56
C ILE A 189 4.22 7.07 2.81
N LYS A 190 5.54 7.11 3.00
CA LYS A 190 6.55 6.17 2.45
C LYS A 190 7.14 5.31 3.59
N SER A 191 7.99 4.33 3.27
CA SER A 191 8.56 3.39 4.26
C SER A 191 9.30 4.06 5.42
N ASN A 192 9.99 5.17 5.18
CA ASN A 192 10.70 5.95 6.21
C ASN A 192 9.95 7.24 6.60
N ASN A 193 8.62 7.20 6.69
CA ASN A 193 7.83 8.37 7.10
C ASN A 193 8.11 8.76 8.56
N PRO A 194 7.98 10.06 8.91
CA PRO A 194 8.29 10.56 10.26
C PRO A 194 7.37 10.03 11.36
N TYR A 195 6.17 9.55 10.98
CA TYR A 195 5.17 8.98 11.88
C TYR A 195 5.46 7.53 12.28
N LYS A 196 6.46 6.90 11.64
CA LYS A 196 6.81 5.48 11.78
C LYS A 196 5.63 4.54 11.49
N LEU A 197 4.70 4.98 10.65
CA LEU A 197 3.61 4.15 10.14
C LEU A 197 4.18 3.12 9.17
N ARG A 198 3.62 1.91 9.15
CA ARG A 198 3.94 0.96 8.10
C ARG A 198 3.30 1.43 6.79
N ALA A 199 4.08 1.64 5.74
CA ALA A 199 3.58 2.14 4.46
C ALA A 199 2.79 1.10 3.63
N SER A 200 2.58 -0.11 4.16
CA SER A 200 1.83 -1.20 3.54
C SER A 200 0.76 -1.69 4.52
N MET A 201 -0.43 -2.00 4.00
CA MET A 201 -1.51 -2.60 4.78
C MET A 201 -1.33 -4.11 4.96
N TYR A 202 -0.95 -4.81 3.89
CA TYR A 202 -0.74 -6.26 3.88
C TYR A 202 0.61 -6.61 3.26
N SER A 203 1.17 -7.76 3.66
CA SER A 203 2.19 -8.46 2.87
C SER A 203 1.65 -9.77 2.31
N SER A 204 2.23 -10.26 1.22
CA SER A 204 1.89 -11.58 0.70
C SER A 204 2.18 -12.68 1.72
N LYS A 205 3.24 -12.55 2.52
CA LYS A 205 3.56 -13.51 3.59
C LYS A 205 2.46 -13.59 4.65
N GLU A 206 1.92 -12.46 5.08
CA GLU A 206 0.80 -12.40 6.04
C GLU A 206 -0.44 -13.08 5.50
N LEU A 207 -0.81 -12.78 4.25
CA LEU A 207 -2.04 -13.29 3.66
C LEU A 207 -1.93 -14.75 3.20
N LEU A 208 -0.80 -15.16 2.60
CA LEU A 208 -0.57 -16.54 2.14
C LEU A 208 -0.28 -17.50 3.31
N GLY A 209 0.41 -17.04 4.34
CA GLY A 209 0.80 -17.86 5.50
C GLY A 209 -0.32 -18.13 6.51
N GLY A 210 -1.56 -17.72 6.25
CA GLY A 210 -2.71 -17.99 7.12
C GLY A 210 -2.73 -17.20 8.45
N ASN A 211 -1.83 -16.24 8.64
CA ASN A 211 -1.67 -15.48 9.90
C ASN A 211 -2.46 -14.16 9.94
N ALA A 212 -3.26 -13.86 8.92
CA ALA A 212 -4.08 -12.65 8.87
C ALA A 212 -5.35 -12.83 9.74
N ARG A 213 -5.39 -12.20 10.91
CA ARG A 213 -6.61 -12.11 11.75
C ARG A 213 -7.37 -10.83 11.39
N ALA A 214 -8.58 -10.96 10.87
CA ALA A 214 -9.53 -9.85 10.76
C ALA A 214 -10.06 -9.48 12.16
N LYS A 215 -10.28 -8.19 12.43
CA LYS A 215 -10.95 -7.72 13.66
C LYS A 215 -12.46 -7.80 13.43
N GLN A 216 -13.24 -8.08 14.48
CA GLN A 216 -14.71 -8.15 14.39
C GLN A 216 -15.36 -6.81 13.98
N GLU A 217 -14.65 -5.68 14.11
CA GLU A 217 -15.01 -4.38 13.53
C GLU A 217 -13.74 -3.59 13.16
N GLY A 218 -13.66 -3.07 11.93
CA GLY A 218 -12.52 -2.27 11.42
C GLY A 218 -11.36 -3.08 10.80
N PRO A 219 -10.48 -2.47 9.96
CA PRO A 219 -9.84 -3.23 8.89
C PRO A 219 -8.82 -4.30 9.30
N ILE A 220 -8.02 -4.17 10.40
CA ILE A 220 -6.96 -5.17 10.70
C ILE A 220 -6.55 -5.23 12.19
N VAL A 221 -6.40 -6.43 12.76
CA VAL A 221 -5.47 -6.68 13.90
C VAL A 221 -4.24 -7.38 13.37
N ARG A 222 -3.09 -6.74 13.54
CA ARG A 222 -1.80 -7.36 13.23
C ARG A 222 -1.42 -8.29 14.37
N ALA A 223 -0.91 -9.48 14.05
CA ALA A 223 -0.22 -10.29 15.04
C ALA A 223 1.03 -9.54 15.50
N THR A 224 1.05 -9.12 16.77
CA THR A 224 2.29 -8.74 17.45
C THR A 224 3.17 -9.98 17.50
N PRO A 225 4.49 -9.90 17.24
CA PRO A 225 5.40 -10.97 17.65
C PRO A 225 5.12 -11.28 19.11
N ALA A 226 5.02 -12.56 19.47
CA ALA A 226 4.88 -12.97 20.86
C ALA A 226 5.94 -12.24 21.68
N ASN A 227 5.51 -11.38 22.58
CA ASN A 227 6.39 -10.73 23.52
C ASN A 227 6.80 -11.82 24.51
N ASN A 228 7.83 -12.59 24.17
CA ASN A 228 8.50 -13.44 25.13
C ASN A 228 9.09 -12.51 26.18
N GLY A 229 8.45 -12.46 27.35
CA GLY A 229 9.01 -12.04 28.63
C GLY A 229 9.65 -10.65 28.65
N ASP A 230 9.01 -9.71 29.33
CA ASP A 230 9.59 -9.24 30.59
C ASP A 230 8.68 -8.16 31.18
N ALA A 231 7.97 -8.57 32.22
CA ALA A 231 7.42 -7.66 33.20
C ALA A 231 8.59 -7.07 33.98
N TRP A 232 8.80 -5.77 33.88
CA TRP A 232 9.54 -5.02 34.89
C TRP A 232 8.74 -3.76 35.22
N GLU A 233 8.21 -3.74 36.43
CA GLU A 233 7.72 -2.56 37.12
C GLU A 233 8.88 -1.59 37.31
N PHE A 234 8.69 -0.32 36.92
CA PHE A 234 9.23 0.89 37.57
C PHE A 234 8.32 2.07 37.23
#